data_AF-A0A5E4KF03-F1
#
_entry.id   AF-A0A5E4KF03-F1
#
_cell.length_a   1.000
_cell.length_b   1.000
_cell.length_c   1.000
_cell.angle_alpha   90.00
_cell.angle_beta   90.00
_cell.angle_gamma   90.00
#
_symmetry.space_group_name_H-M   'P 1'
#
loop_
_entity.id
_entity.type
_entity.pdbx_description
1 polymer ?
#
loop_
_entity_poly.entity_id
_entity_poly.type
_entity_poly.pdbx_seq_one_letter_code
_entity_poly.pdbx_strand_id
1 'polypeptide(L)'
;MGEAKFGGQSKQLSFAAPQAVKSLLRSLKILAGNEEYEVTLESTHHGPSDIEVPSVFIEIGSNENQWEDEAAGRVVANAILMLKENDSPVAVGFGGTHYAPRQTSLILETDVTFGHIFPSHALSELDEDIIRESILKSKADFAYFDRKSMKAEQREKLGAIIGKLGFEVLKESDIRDMEGIPWQFCQQLRQKAREVCPKGRPMITNGIKCEIATCQNCICPKVKIARINPALLSEAEKLDRESLKKFLSDHNIAYIEYEDGRFAHVLIGLDSNCARLAAEELTEKCMEILKKKYEVEINKGTVQLIERKFSPERAKSLGITEGPLYGRLAQGKSVTVDGKTINPEMVYEINKKIIKLSQD
;
A
#
# COMPACT_ATOMS: atom_id res chain seq x y z
N MET A 1 22.91 14.82 -12.63
CA MET A 1 22.79 13.36 -12.88
C MET A 1 23.81 12.84 -13.89
N GLY A 2 23.89 13.44 -15.08
CA GLY A 2 24.91 13.12 -16.09
C GLY A 2 25.79 14.32 -16.41
N GLU A 3 26.08 14.54 -17.69
CA GLU A 3 26.79 15.73 -18.18
C GLU A 3 26.00 17.02 -17.88
N ALA A 4 26.69 18.05 -17.38
CA ALA A 4 26.10 19.34 -17.02
C ALA A 4 26.04 20.30 -18.23
N LYS A 5 25.10 20.07 -19.15
CA LYS A 5 24.98 20.85 -20.39
C LYS A 5 24.45 22.28 -20.20
N PHE A 6 23.74 22.51 -19.10
CA PHE A 6 23.00 23.74 -18.83
C PHE A 6 23.25 24.23 -17.40
N GLY A 7 24.52 24.39 -17.06
CA GLY A 7 24.97 24.87 -15.75
C GLY A 7 25.14 23.76 -14.69
N GLY A 8 25.90 24.09 -13.64
CA GLY A 8 26.26 23.18 -12.55
C GLY A 8 27.42 22.24 -12.88
N GLN A 9 27.66 21.27 -12.00
CA GLN A 9 28.69 20.25 -12.13
C GLN A 9 28.07 18.87 -12.37
N SER A 10 28.81 18.01 -13.09
CA SER A 10 28.38 16.63 -13.32
C SER A 10 28.26 15.88 -11.99
N LYS A 11 27.21 15.05 -11.88
CA LYS A 11 26.91 14.25 -10.66
C LYS A 11 26.87 15.05 -9.35
N GLN A 12 26.44 16.30 -9.39
CA GLN A 12 26.20 17.13 -8.21
C GLN A 12 24.73 17.57 -8.17
N LEU A 13 24.16 17.63 -6.97
CA LEU A 13 22.79 18.13 -6.71
C LEU A 13 22.84 19.37 -5.81
N SER A 14 21.90 20.30 -5.96
CA SER A 14 21.73 21.42 -5.01
C SER A 14 20.90 20.99 -3.79
N PHE A 15 20.89 21.79 -2.71
CA PHE A 15 19.94 21.56 -1.62
C PHE A 15 18.52 21.90 -2.07
N ALA A 16 17.62 20.92 -2.00
CA ALA A 16 16.22 21.11 -2.38
C ALA A 16 15.45 21.81 -1.26
N ALA A 17 14.37 22.53 -1.62
CA ALA A 17 13.39 23.09 -0.68
C ALA A 17 12.02 22.38 -0.74
N PRO A 18 11.89 21.09 -0.33
CA PRO A 18 10.64 20.33 -0.46
C PRO A 18 9.41 20.98 0.17
N GLN A 19 9.57 21.63 1.33
CA GLN A 19 8.45 22.28 2.03
C GLN A 19 7.92 23.48 1.23
N ALA A 20 8.84 24.21 0.56
CA ALA A 20 8.49 25.27 -0.35
C ALA A 20 7.83 24.73 -1.62
N VAL A 21 8.36 23.65 -2.21
CA VAL A 21 7.75 22.98 -3.38
C VAL A 21 6.28 22.67 -3.13
N LYS A 22 5.95 22.07 -1.98
CA LYS A 22 4.55 21.75 -1.64
C LYS A 22 3.68 22.99 -1.48
N SER A 23 4.18 24.00 -0.73
CA SER A 23 3.45 25.25 -0.54
C SER A 23 3.17 25.94 -1.87
N LEU A 24 4.19 26.09 -2.71
CA LEU A 24 4.11 26.75 -4.01
C LEU A 24 3.19 26.00 -4.96
N LEU A 25 3.34 24.68 -5.11
CA LEU A 25 2.51 23.89 -6.03
C LEU A 25 1.02 23.97 -5.66
N ARG A 26 0.68 23.89 -4.36
CA ARG A 26 -0.70 24.02 -3.90
C ARG A 26 -1.23 25.44 -4.10
N SER A 27 -0.44 26.47 -3.79
CA SER A 27 -0.82 27.87 -4.04
C SER A 27 -1.04 28.12 -5.53
N LEU A 28 -0.13 27.69 -6.39
CA LEU A 28 -0.26 27.78 -7.85
C LEU A 28 -1.53 27.08 -8.32
N LYS A 29 -1.81 25.86 -7.85
CA LYS A 29 -3.01 25.12 -8.26
C LYS A 29 -4.31 25.83 -7.87
N ILE A 30 -4.34 26.48 -6.72
CA ILE A 30 -5.50 27.26 -6.26
C ILE A 30 -5.62 28.57 -7.06
N LEU A 31 -4.53 29.31 -7.22
CA LEU A 31 -4.51 30.63 -7.86
C LEU A 31 -4.69 30.56 -9.37
N ALA A 32 -4.18 29.52 -10.02
CA ALA A 32 -4.37 29.29 -11.44
C ALA A 32 -5.82 28.94 -11.79
N GLY A 33 -6.63 28.43 -10.84
CA GLY A 33 -8.07 28.22 -11.05
C GLY A 33 -8.43 27.48 -12.35
N ASN A 34 -9.11 28.18 -13.26
CA ASN A 34 -9.53 27.71 -14.59
C ASN A 34 -8.71 28.33 -15.74
N GLU A 35 -7.57 28.97 -15.44
CA GLU A 35 -6.68 29.48 -16.47
C GLU A 35 -6.21 28.34 -17.39
N GLU A 36 -5.80 28.66 -18.62
CA GLU A 36 -5.34 27.67 -19.61
C GLU A 36 -4.00 27.00 -19.26
N TYR A 37 -3.48 27.20 -18.05
CA TYR A 37 -2.20 26.68 -17.58
C TYR A 37 -2.34 25.40 -16.78
N GLU A 38 -1.52 24.41 -17.14
CA GLU A 38 -1.29 23.23 -16.30
C GLU A 38 -0.25 23.56 -15.23
N VAL A 39 -0.56 23.20 -13.97
CA VAL A 39 0.36 23.33 -12.84
C VAL A 39 0.97 21.96 -12.56
N THR A 40 2.29 21.84 -12.74
CA THR A 40 3.01 20.58 -12.56
C THR A 40 4.40 20.78 -11.95
N LEU A 41 4.96 19.72 -11.39
CA LEU A 41 6.38 19.63 -11.05
C LEU A 41 7.23 19.36 -12.29
N GLU A 42 8.53 19.57 -12.13
CA GLU A 42 9.54 19.07 -13.04
C GLU A 42 10.53 18.18 -12.31
N SER A 43 11.11 17.25 -13.06
CA SER A 43 12.19 16.41 -12.60
C SER A 43 13.42 17.25 -12.27
N THR A 44 14.30 16.76 -11.40
CA THR A 44 15.56 17.44 -11.09
C THR A 44 16.39 17.58 -12.37
N HIS A 45 16.76 18.80 -12.75
CA HIS A 45 17.54 19.05 -13.96
C HIS A 45 18.22 20.42 -13.89
N HIS A 46 19.17 20.64 -14.80
CA HIS A 46 19.94 21.88 -14.94
C HIS A 46 20.71 22.31 -13.68
N GLY A 47 21.46 23.42 -13.79
CA GLY A 47 22.14 24.05 -12.67
C GLY A 47 21.38 25.27 -12.15
N PRO A 48 21.95 25.98 -11.16
CA PRO A 48 23.22 25.70 -10.47
C PRO A 48 23.11 24.53 -9.47
N SER A 49 24.20 23.75 -9.33
CA SER A 49 24.27 22.59 -8.43
C SER A 49 25.05 22.88 -7.13
N ASP A 50 25.75 24.00 -7.07
CA ASP A 50 26.62 24.44 -5.97
C ASP A 50 25.91 25.39 -4.99
N ILE A 51 24.57 25.31 -4.91
CA ILE A 51 23.79 26.04 -3.92
C ILE A 51 23.65 25.20 -2.64
N GLU A 52 24.16 25.75 -1.53
CA GLU A 52 24.03 25.16 -0.18
C GLU A 52 22.74 25.56 0.53
N VAL A 53 22.14 26.70 0.18
CA VAL A 53 20.86 27.15 0.74
C VAL A 53 19.72 26.38 0.06
N PRO A 54 18.77 25.78 0.80
CA PRO A 54 17.60 25.13 0.21
C PRO A 54 16.91 26.05 -0.81
N SER A 55 16.77 25.56 -2.05
CA SER A 55 16.28 26.37 -3.18
C SER A 55 15.30 25.59 -4.05
N VAL A 56 14.52 26.32 -4.84
CA VAL A 56 13.52 25.80 -5.78
C VAL A 56 13.34 26.81 -6.91
N PHE A 57 13.15 26.31 -8.14
CA PHE A 57 12.72 27.10 -9.28
C PHE A 57 11.19 27.14 -9.36
N ILE A 58 10.65 28.30 -9.68
CA ILE A 58 9.23 28.51 -9.97
C ILE A 58 9.14 29.24 -11.31
N GLU A 59 8.44 28.64 -12.27
CA GLU A 59 8.61 28.96 -13.68
C GLU A 59 7.27 29.20 -14.36
N ILE A 60 7.31 29.96 -15.45
CA ILE A 60 6.20 30.12 -16.40
C ILE A 60 6.70 29.59 -17.74
N GLY A 61 5.93 28.69 -18.34
CA GLY A 61 6.30 28.02 -19.57
C GLY A 61 5.17 28.01 -20.60
N SER A 62 5.43 27.69 -21.86
CA SER A 62 6.71 27.16 -22.37
C SER A 62 7.39 28.01 -23.45
N ASN A 63 6.85 29.18 -23.77
CA ASN A 63 7.46 30.11 -24.73
C ASN A 63 7.24 31.57 -24.32
N GLU A 64 7.83 32.48 -25.10
CA GLU A 64 7.83 33.93 -24.88
C GLU A 64 6.44 34.51 -24.62
N ASN A 65 5.40 34.02 -25.30
CA ASN A 65 4.04 34.50 -25.07
C ASN A 65 3.55 34.20 -23.65
N GLN A 66 3.91 33.05 -23.08
CA GLN A 66 3.59 32.73 -21.69
C GLN A 66 4.50 33.47 -20.72
N TRP A 67 5.77 33.70 -21.07
CA TRP A 67 6.70 34.44 -20.22
C TRP A 67 6.28 35.90 -20.00
N GLU A 68 5.69 36.52 -21.03
CA GLU A 68 5.17 37.89 -21.00
C GLU A 68 3.73 37.99 -20.45
N ASP A 69 3.09 36.86 -20.13
CA ASP A 69 1.73 36.85 -19.60
C ASP A 69 1.71 37.39 -18.16
N GLU A 70 1.24 38.63 -18.02
CA GLU A 70 1.12 39.27 -16.71
C GLU A 70 0.18 38.54 -15.75
N ALA A 71 -0.84 37.82 -16.25
CA ALA A 71 -1.74 37.06 -15.39
C ALA A 71 -1.00 35.87 -14.77
N ALA A 72 -0.24 35.12 -15.58
CA ALA A 72 0.64 34.07 -15.08
C ALA A 72 1.70 34.62 -14.12
N GLY A 73 2.30 35.77 -14.44
CA GLY A 73 3.23 36.49 -13.57
C GLY A 73 2.63 36.85 -12.20
N ARG A 74 1.39 37.37 -12.18
CA ARG A 74 0.65 37.67 -10.95
C ARG A 74 0.36 36.41 -10.13
N VAL A 75 -0.01 35.31 -10.77
CA VAL A 75 -0.25 34.02 -10.10
C VAL A 75 1.03 33.52 -9.41
N VAL A 76 2.16 33.51 -10.12
CA VAL A 76 3.46 33.11 -9.56
C VAL A 76 3.88 34.02 -8.41
N ALA A 77 3.81 35.34 -8.58
CA ALA A 77 4.16 36.30 -7.54
C ALA A 77 3.32 36.12 -6.28
N ASN A 78 2.00 35.93 -6.42
CA ASN A 78 1.11 35.66 -5.29
C ASN A 78 1.43 34.32 -4.63
N ALA A 79 1.75 33.28 -5.38
CA ALA A 79 2.14 31.98 -4.81
C ALA A 79 3.40 32.10 -3.94
N ILE A 80 4.39 32.89 -4.37
CA ILE A 80 5.62 33.19 -3.60
C ILE A 80 5.28 33.96 -2.33
N LEU A 81 4.43 34.99 -2.40
CA LEU A 81 4.02 35.77 -1.22
C LEU A 81 3.19 34.96 -0.22
N MET A 82 2.49 33.92 -0.69
CA MET A 82 1.70 32.99 0.13
C MET A 82 2.52 31.81 0.67
N LEU A 83 3.85 31.81 0.51
CA LEU A 83 4.71 30.73 0.98
C LEU A 83 4.52 30.51 2.49
N LYS A 84 4.25 29.27 2.87
CA LYS A 84 4.12 28.85 4.26
C LYS A 84 5.15 27.78 4.58
N GLU A 85 5.65 27.82 5.81
CA GLU A 85 6.40 26.70 6.35
C GLU A 85 5.46 25.50 6.51
N ASN A 86 5.92 24.36 6.04
CA ASN A 86 5.26 23.07 6.18
C ASN A 86 6.22 22.10 6.85
N ASP A 87 5.68 21.12 7.56
CA ASP A 87 6.43 19.99 8.12
C ASP A 87 5.90 18.68 7.53
N SER A 88 6.00 18.58 6.21
CA SER A 88 5.50 17.42 5.44
C SER A 88 6.60 16.37 5.29
N PRO A 89 6.27 15.07 5.37
CA PRO A 89 7.22 14.00 5.07
C PRO A 89 7.80 14.14 3.67
N VAL A 90 9.11 14.02 3.55
CA VAL A 90 9.82 14.29 2.30
C VAL A 90 10.21 12.99 1.60
N ALA A 91 9.86 12.88 0.32
CA ALA A 91 10.29 11.78 -0.54
C ALA A 91 11.40 12.19 -1.50
N VAL A 92 12.27 11.24 -1.86
CA VAL A 92 12.98 11.27 -3.16
C VAL A 92 12.15 10.46 -4.17
N GLY A 93 11.83 11.07 -5.31
CA GLY A 93 11.02 10.45 -6.36
C GLY A 93 11.86 9.80 -7.46
N PHE A 94 11.45 8.62 -7.92
CA PHE A 94 12.08 7.91 -9.05
C PHE A 94 11.03 7.43 -10.03
N GLY A 95 11.30 7.62 -11.32
CA GLY A 95 10.39 7.28 -12.41
C GLY A 95 9.42 8.40 -12.74
N GLY A 96 8.90 8.35 -13.96
CA GLY A 96 7.98 9.30 -14.53
C GLY A 96 8.56 9.98 -15.76
N THR A 97 7.74 10.83 -16.38
CA THR A 97 8.20 11.77 -17.40
C THR A 97 8.93 12.95 -16.74
N HIS A 98 9.46 13.85 -17.56
CA HIS A 98 10.06 15.10 -17.09
C HIS A 98 9.12 15.89 -16.15
N TYR A 99 7.83 15.94 -16.46
CA TYR A 99 6.81 16.66 -15.69
C TYR A 99 6.27 15.90 -14.45
N ALA A 100 6.81 14.72 -14.11
CA ALA A 100 6.53 14.02 -12.85
C ALA A 100 5.05 13.99 -12.38
N PRO A 101 4.07 13.61 -13.23
CA PRO A 101 2.64 13.82 -12.96
C PRO A 101 2.12 13.07 -11.72
N ARG A 102 2.68 11.89 -11.40
CA ARG A 102 2.29 11.16 -10.19
C ARG A 102 2.76 11.87 -8.92
N GLN A 103 3.97 12.41 -8.95
CA GLN A 103 4.54 13.17 -7.85
C GLN A 103 3.74 14.46 -7.64
N THR A 104 3.38 15.16 -8.72
CA THR A 104 2.46 16.32 -8.69
C THR A 104 1.15 15.96 -8.00
N SER A 105 0.48 14.88 -8.43
CA SER A 105 -0.76 14.39 -7.82
C SER A 105 -0.59 14.07 -6.33
N LEU A 106 0.48 13.38 -5.94
CA LEU A 106 0.75 13.05 -4.54
C LEU A 106 0.92 14.29 -3.64
N ILE A 107 1.60 15.34 -4.09
CA ILE A 107 1.73 16.60 -3.31
C ILE A 107 0.36 17.28 -3.16
N LEU A 108 -0.45 17.30 -4.21
CA LEU A 108 -1.75 17.93 -4.21
C LEU A 108 -2.78 17.18 -3.35
N GLU A 109 -2.71 15.85 -3.34
CA GLU A 109 -3.72 14.98 -2.74
C GLU A 109 -3.34 14.43 -1.37
N THR A 110 -2.08 14.54 -0.92
CA THR A 110 -1.63 13.92 0.34
C THR A 110 -0.68 14.80 1.13
N ASP A 111 -0.31 14.35 2.33
CA ASP A 111 0.53 15.14 3.24
C ASP A 111 2.04 15.07 2.95
N VAL A 112 2.47 14.42 1.89
CA VAL A 112 3.90 14.32 1.55
C VAL A 112 4.35 15.46 0.63
N THR A 113 5.67 15.61 0.51
CA THR A 113 6.32 16.44 -0.50
C THR A 113 7.52 15.71 -1.11
N PHE A 114 8.15 16.30 -2.12
CA PHE A 114 9.32 15.74 -2.79
C PHE A 114 10.49 16.72 -2.76
N GLY A 115 11.69 16.19 -2.53
CA GLY A 115 12.92 16.89 -2.85
C GLY A 115 13.32 16.60 -4.28
N HIS A 116 14.40 15.84 -4.48
CA HIS A 116 14.81 15.43 -5.82
C HIS A 116 13.85 14.42 -6.46
N ILE A 117 13.66 14.56 -7.78
CA ILE A 117 12.84 13.67 -8.60
C ILE A 117 13.66 13.26 -9.82
N PHE A 118 13.77 11.95 -10.07
CA PHE A 118 14.55 11.40 -11.15
C PHE A 118 13.64 10.77 -12.22
N PRO A 119 13.66 11.24 -13.48
CA PRO A 119 12.79 10.73 -14.53
C PRO A 119 13.27 9.35 -15.02
N SER A 120 12.37 8.57 -15.63
CA SER A 120 12.64 7.17 -15.99
C SER A 120 13.88 6.97 -16.88
N HIS A 121 14.17 7.92 -17.77
CA HIS A 121 15.31 7.83 -18.69
C HIS A 121 16.67 8.01 -17.99
N ALA A 122 16.71 8.68 -16.83
CA ALA A 122 17.95 8.96 -16.09
C ALA A 122 18.27 7.90 -15.03
N LEU A 123 17.33 7.01 -14.70
CA LEU A 123 17.46 6.04 -13.60
C LEU A 123 18.65 5.08 -13.75
N SER A 124 19.02 4.73 -14.98
CA SER A 124 20.13 3.79 -15.23
C SER A 124 21.49 4.37 -14.84
N GLU A 125 21.62 5.70 -14.93
CA GLU A 125 22.85 6.46 -14.63
C GLU A 125 23.04 6.73 -13.13
N LEU A 126 22.01 6.45 -12.31
CA LEU A 126 22.07 6.66 -10.88
C LEU A 126 22.93 5.59 -10.21
N ASP A 127 23.92 6.05 -9.45
CA ASP A 127 24.76 5.27 -8.56
C ASP A 127 24.42 5.54 -7.08
N GLU A 128 25.07 4.82 -6.18
CA GLU A 128 24.83 4.94 -4.74
C GLU A 128 25.17 6.33 -4.19
N ASP A 129 26.16 7.02 -4.78
CA ASP A 129 26.60 8.33 -4.33
C ASP A 129 25.56 9.41 -4.66
N ILE A 130 25.01 9.41 -5.88
CA ILE A 130 23.93 10.34 -6.26
C ILE A 130 22.67 10.05 -5.42
N ILE A 131 22.34 8.79 -5.16
CA ILE A 131 21.17 8.45 -4.34
C ILE A 131 21.38 8.94 -2.90
N ARG A 132 22.55 8.70 -2.30
CA ARG A 132 22.88 9.19 -0.97
C ARG A 132 22.84 10.72 -0.89
N GLU A 133 23.43 11.39 -1.89
CA GLU A 133 23.39 12.85 -1.99
C GLU A 133 21.95 13.36 -2.11
N SER A 134 21.12 12.73 -2.94
CA SER A 134 19.73 13.13 -3.15
C SER A 134 18.89 13.04 -1.87
N ILE A 135 19.10 11.99 -1.07
CA ILE A 135 18.44 11.80 0.22
C ILE A 135 18.86 12.89 1.20
N LEU A 136 20.17 13.12 1.33
CA LEU A 136 20.72 14.12 2.23
C LEU A 136 20.26 15.53 1.87
N LYS A 137 20.42 15.93 0.59
CA LYS A 137 20.09 17.27 0.10
C LYS A 137 18.60 17.55 -0.02
N SER A 138 17.78 16.50 -0.03
CA SER A 138 16.32 16.61 0.13
C SER A 138 15.89 16.65 1.59
N LYS A 139 16.73 16.21 2.54
CA LYS A 139 16.31 15.81 3.90
C LYS A 139 15.16 14.79 3.84
N ALA A 140 15.29 13.79 2.97
CA ALA A 140 14.23 12.83 2.72
C ALA A 140 13.99 11.91 3.92
N ASP A 141 12.73 11.52 4.10
CA ASP A 141 12.25 10.53 5.06
C ASP A 141 12.10 9.14 4.43
N PHE A 142 11.78 9.08 3.14
CA PHE A 142 11.57 7.84 2.39
C PHE A 142 11.83 8.05 0.89
N ALA A 143 11.76 6.97 0.12
CA ALA A 143 11.81 7.00 -1.34
C ALA A 143 10.46 6.59 -1.95
N TYR A 144 10.15 7.10 -3.13
CA TYR A 144 8.94 6.75 -3.88
C TYR A 144 9.29 6.34 -5.30
N PHE A 145 8.71 5.23 -5.75
CA PHE A 145 8.83 4.75 -7.13
C PHE A 145 7.50 4.93 -7.87
N ASP A 146 7.50 5.66 -8.98
CA ASP A 146 6.47 5.51 -10.00
C ASP A 146 6.70 4.16 -10.72
N ARG A 147 6.23 3.10 -10.08
CA ARG A 147 6.49 1.72 -10.53
C ARG A 147 5.99 1.42 -11.94
N LYS A 148 5.01 2.18 -12.46
CA LYS A 148 4.44 1.96 -13.80
C LYS A 148 5.33 2.50 -14.91
N SER A 149 6.19 3.47 -14.61
CA SER A 149 7.14 4.06 -15.57
C SER A 149 8.56 3.50 -15.44
N MET A 150 8.79 2.57 -14.50
CA MET A 150 10.09 1.96 -14.24
C MET A 150 10.15 0.50 -14.68
N LYS A 151 11.29 0.08 -15.23
CA LYS A 151 11.57 -1.34 -15.51
C LYS A 151 11.74 -2.12 -14.19
N ALA A 152 11.49 -3.43 -14.22
CA ALA A 152 11.68 -4.30 -13.04
C ALA A 152 13.12 -4.23 -12.51
N GLU A 153 14.10 -4.39 -13.38
CA GLU A 153 15.53 -4.29 -13.06
C GLU A 153 15.91 -2.95 -12.39
N GLN A 154 15.36 -1.84 -12.88
CA GLN A 154 15.58 -0.52 -12.26
C GLN A 154 15.03 -0.45 -10.83
N ARG A 155 13.83 -1.00 -10.60
CA ARG A 155 13.22 -1.05 -9.27
C ARG A 155 14.02 -1.92 -8.30
N GLU A 156 14.54 -3.06 -8.78
CA GLU A 156 15.36 -3.97 -7.98
C GLU A 156 16.71 -3.33 -7.62
N LYS A 157 17.44 -2.81 -8.61
CA LYS A 157 18.73 -2.14 -8.40
C LYS A 157 18.61 -0.96 -7.43
N LEU A 158 17.70 -0.03 -7.71
CA LEU A 158 17.54 1.18 -6.90
C LEU A 158 16.98 0.83 -5.51
N GLY A 159 16.04 -0.11 -5.42
CA GLY A 159 15.48 -0.57 -4.15
C GLY A 159 16.54 -1.18 -3.24
N ALA A 160 17.47 -1.96 -3.79
CA ALA A 160 18.60 -2.52 -3.03
C ALA A 160 19.54 -1.43 -2.49
N ILE A 161 19.86 -0.42 -3.31
CA ILE A 161 20.71 0.70 -2.89
C ILE A 161 20.03 1.51 -1.78
N ILE A 162 18.76 1.89 -1.98
CA ILE A 162 17.98 2.66 -1.00
C ILE A 162 17.85 1.90 0.33
N GLY A 163 17.57 0.60 0.27
CA GLY A 163 17.51 -0.26 1.45
C GLY A 163 18.86 -0.37 2.18
N LYS A 164 19.97 -0.47 1.45
CA LYS A 164 21.34 -0.43 2.03
C LYS A 164 21.63 0.88 2.75
N LEU A 165 21.08 1.99 2.27
CA LEU A 165 21.19 3.31 2.91
C LEU A 165 20.24 3.48 4.11
N GLY A 166 19.42 2.47 4.43
CA GLY A 166 18.50 2.49 5.58
C GLY A 166 17.15 3.16 5.30
N PHE A 167 16.83 3.45 4.03
CA PHE A 167 15.58 4.09 3.63
C PHE A 167 14.55 3.08 3.12
N GLU A 168 13.28 3.40 3.33
CA GLU A 168 12.16 2.61 2.84
C GLU A 168 11.62 3.17 1.52
N VAL A 169 11.25 2.29 0.59
CA VAL A 169 10.51 2.67 -0.62
C VAL A 169 9.02 2.48 -0.39
N LEU A 170 8.26 3.58 -0.31
CA LEU A 170 6.81 3.56 -0.13
C LEU A 170 6.08 3.49 -1.46
N LYS A 171 4.98 2.74 -1.51
CA LYS A 171 4.05 2.70 -2.64
C LYS A 171 3.11 3.89 -2.56
N GLU A 172 2.48 4.23 -3.69
CA GLU A 172 1.43 5.27 -3.72
C GLU A 172 0.30 4.98 -2.72
N SER A 173 -0.11 3.72 -2.60
CA SER A 173 -1.11 3.31 -1.61
C SER A 173 -0.62 3.52 -0.17
N ASP A 174 0.68 3.34 0.13
CA ASP A 174 1.21 3.62 1.48
C ASP A 174 1.06 5.10 1.82
N ILE A 175 1.40 5.96 0.84
CA ILE A 175 1.32 7.41 0.98
C ILE A 175 -0.13 7.85 1.25
N ARG A 176 -1.08 7.30 0.49
CA ARG A 176 -2.52 7.59 0.67
C ARG A 176 -3.07 7.02 1.99
N ASP A 177 -2.60 5.85 2.43
CA ASP A 177 -2.99 5.26 3.71
C ASP A 177 -2.52 6.12 4.91
N MET A 178 -1.47 6.93 4.73
CA MET A 178 -0.92 7.83 5.76
C MET A 178 -1.51 9.24 5.75
N GLU A 179 -2.32 9.60 4.76
CA GLU A 179 -2.94 10.93 4.66
C GLU A 179 -3.76 11.27 5.92
N GLY A 180 -3.56 12.46 6.47
CA GLY A 180 -4.19 12.94 7.70
C GLY A 180 -3.58 12.39 8.99
N ILE A 181 -2.51 11.59 8.91
CA ILE A 181 -1.87 10.95 10.06
C ILE A 181 -0.49 11.59 10.32
N PRO A 182 -0.16 11.95 11.58
CA PRO A 182 1.17 12.46 11.92
C PRO A 182 2.28 11.49 11.51
N TRP A 183 3.30 11.99 10.84
CA TRP A 183 4.40 11.18 10.30
C TRP A 183 5.09 10.30 11.35
N GLN A 184 5.33 10.85 12.53
CA GLN A 184 5.94 10.12 13.64
C GLN A 184 5.11 8.90 14.05
N PHE A 185 3.78 8.99 13.98
CA PHE A 185 2.90 7.85 14.23
C PHE A 185 3.02 6.80 13.13
N CYS A 186 3.00 7.23 11.86
CA CYS A 186 3.22 6.35 10.71
C CYS A 186 4.54 5.59 10.84
N GLN A 187 5.63 6.27 11.23
CA GLN A 187 6.93 5.65 11.48
C GLN A 187 6.88 4.61 12.60
N GLN A 188 6.25 4.91 13.74
CA GLN A 188 6.12 3.97 14.85
C GLN A 188 5.31 2.73 14.47
N LEU A 189 4.17 2.91 13.79
CA LEU A 189 3.33 1.81 13.32
C LEU A 189 4.10 0.93 12.33
N ARG A 190 4.79 1.55 11.36
CA ARG A 190 5.59 0.83 10.37
C ARG A 190 6.79 0.11 10.98
N GLN A 191 7.45 0.71 11.97
CA GLN A 191 8.49 0.05 12.74
C GLN A 191 7.92 -1.18 13.46
N LYS A 192 6.78 -1.03 14.14
CA LYS A 192 6.13 -2.15 14.83
C LYS A 192 5.75 -3.27 13.85
N ALA A 193 5.21 -2.92 12.69
CA ALA A 193 4.89 -3.88 11.64
C ALA A 193 6.12 -4.64 11.16
N ARG A 194 7.26 -3.97 10.96
CA ARG A 194 8.53 -4.62 10.60
C ARG A 194 9.06 -5.55 11.68
N GLU A 195 8.93 -5.19 12.95
CA GLU A 195 9.37 -6.04 14.07
C GLU A 195 8.63 -7.38 14.11
N VAL A 196 7.34 -7.39 13.76
CA VAL A 196 6.49 -8.59 13.88
C VAL A 196 6.22 -9.30 12.57
N CYS A 197 6.35 -8.60 11.45
CA CYS A 197 6.17 -9.13 10.11
C CYS A 197 7.12 -8.40 9.13
N PRO A 198 8.42 -8.74 9.10
CA PRO A 198 9.42 -8.02 8.30
C PRO A 198 9.14 -7.98 6.79
N LYS A 199 8.42 -8.98 6.28
CA LYS A 199 8.04 -9.09 4.86
C LYS A 199 6.62 -8.58 4.58
N GLY A 200 5.94 -8.08 5.61
CA GLY A 200 4.58 -7.61 5.53
C GLY A 200 4.53 -6.10 5.35
N ARG A 201 3.52 -5.66 4.60
CA ARG A 201 3.21 -4.25 4.39
C ARG A 201 2.03 -3.87 5.28
N PRO A 202 2.18 -2.90 6.19
CA PRO A 202 1.06 -2.41 6.99
C PRO A 202 0.09 -1.62 6.11
N MET A 203 -1.19 -1.85 6.31
CA MET A 203 -2.32 -1.15 5.73
C MET A 203 -3.01 -0.39 6.87
N ILE A 204 -3.01 0.94 6.79
CA ILE A 204 -3.62 1.80 7.81
C ILE A 204 -5.06 2.08 7.40
N THR A 205 -6.02 1.74 8.26
CA THR A 205 -7.44 1.89 7.93
C THR A 205 -7.95 3.29 8.21
N ASN A 206 -9.12 3.62 7.65
CA ASN A 206 -9.83 4.86 7.97
C ASN A 206 -10.22 4.94 9.45
N GLY A 207 -10.42 3.80 10.12
CA GLY A 207 -10.70 3.78 11.55
C GLY A 207 -9.56 4.37 12.39
N ILE A 208 -8.31 4.02 12.07
CA ILE A 208 -7.14 4.67 12.70
C ILE A 208 -7.10 6.16 12.38
N LYS A 209 -7.35 6.55 11.13
CA LYS A 209 -7.35 7.97 10.72
C LYS A 209 -8.35 8.79 11.55
N CYS A 210 -9.58 8.29 11.70
CA CYS A 210 -10.63 8.94 12.47
C CYS A 210 -10.24 9.10 13.95
N GLU A 211 -9.73 8.04 14.59
CA GLU A 211 -9.32 8.06 16.00
C GLU A 211 -8.15 9.01 16.28
N ILE A 212 -7.22 9.13 15.34
CA ILE A 212 -6.10 10.06 15.48
C ILE A 212 -6.56 11.51 15.30
N ALA A 213 -7.49 11.77 14.38
CA ALA A 213 -8.03 13.10 14.15
C ALA A 213 -8.80 13.67 15.38
N THR A 214 -9.42 12.80 16.18
CA THR A 214 -10.09 13.21 17.44
C THR A 214 -9.12 13.44 18.59
N CYS A 215 -7.91 12.85 18.53
CA CYS A 215 -6.84 13.03 19.50
C CYS A 215 -5.99 14.28 19.21
N GLN A 216 -6.59 15.47 19.26
CA GLN A 216 -5.84 16.72 19.18
C GLN A 216 -4.88 16.82 20.39
N ASN A 217 -3.57 16.91 20.13
CA ASN A 217 -2.47 17.07 21.09
C ASN A 217 -2.00 15.84 21.92
N CYS A 218 -2.41 14.59 21.66
CA CYS A 218 -1.78 13.41 22.31
C CYS A 218 -0.57 12.94 21.49
N ILE A 219 0.64 13.02 22.04
CA ILE A 219 1.80 12.25 21.56
C ILE A 219 1.71 10.85 22.18
N CYS A 220 0.74 10.06 21.72
CA CYS A 220 0.51 8.74 22.26
C CYS A 220 -0.31 7.93 21.26
N PRO A 221 0.28 6.96 20.54
CA PRO A 221 0.06 5.59 21.04
C PRO A 221 1.29 4.68 20.93
N LYS A 222 1.56 3.97 22.03
CA LYS A 222 2.22 2.67 21.93
C LYS A 222 1.22 1.71 21.30
N VAL A 223 1.29 1.52 19.99
CA VAL A 223 0.47 0.54 19.28
C VAL A 223 0.60 -0.84 19.92
N LYS A 224 -0.49 -1.60 19.91
CA LYS A 224 -0.58 -2.95 20.50
C LYS A 224 -0.90 -3.96 19.43
N ILE A 225 -0.49 -5.20 19.70
CA ILE A 225 -0.62 -6.29 18.75
C ILE A 225 -1.61 -7.31 19.27
N ALA A 226 -2.47 -7.76 18.38
CA ALA A 226 -3.22 -8.99 18.54
C ALA A 226 -2.87 -9.95 17.41
N ARG A 227 -3.03 -11.25 17.68
CA ARG A 227 -2.82 -12.29 16.69
C ARG A 227 -4.11 -13.05 16.48
N ILE A 228 -4.33 -13.47 15.24
CA ILE A 228 -5.35 -14.43 14.87
C ILE A 228 -4.69 -15.77 14.58
N ASN A 229 -5.46 -16.86 14.65
CA ASN A 229 -4.97 -18.16 14.23
C ASN A 229 -4.65 -18.16 12.71
N PRO A 230 -3.40 -18.44 12.29
CA PRO A 230 -3.00 -18.33 10.89
C PRO A 230 -3.70 -19.36 9.99
N ALA A 231 -3.98 -20.56 10.49
CA ALA A 231 -4.68 -21.59 9.72
C ALA A 231 -6.15 -21.23 9.53
N LEU A 232 -6.81 -20.68 10.55
CA LEU A 232 -8.18 -20.20 10.44
C LEU A 232 -8.30 -19.07 9.42
N LEU A 233 -7.45 -18.04 9.53
CA LEU A 233 -7.44 -16.90 8.62
C LEU A 233 -7.17 -17.35 7.18
N SER A 234 -6.18 -18.20 6.97
CA SER A 234 -5.81 -18.68 5.62
C SER A 234 -6.93 -19.49 4.96
N GLU A 235 -7.68 -20.30 5.71
CA GLU A 235 -8.80 -21.04 5.15
C GLU A 235 -10.00 -20.15 4.84
N ALA A 236 -10.32 -19.19 5.70
CA ALA A 236 -11.38 -18.23 5.44
C ALA A 236 -11.06 -17.33 4.23
N GLU A 237 -9.80 -16.88 4.13
CA GLU A 237 -9.31 -16.07 3.03
C GLU A 237 -9.45 -16.75 1.66
N LYS A 238 -9.23 -18.07 1.59
CA LYS A 238 -9.43 -18.84 0.35
C LYS A 238 -10.88 -18.86 -0.12
N LEU A 239 -11.84 -18.69 0.78
CA LEU A 239 -13.27 -18.72 0.45
C LEU A 239 -13.82 -17.33 0.14
N ASP A 240 -13.45 -16.32 0.92
CA ASP A 240 -14.08 -14.99 0.86
C ASP A 240 -13.13 -13.88 1.30
N ARG A 241 -12.02 -13.72 0.56
CA ARG A 241 -11.02 -12.65 0.80
C ARG A 241 -11.64 -11.26 0.81
N GLU A 242 -12.56 -10.97 -0.11
CA GLU A 242 -13.16 -9.64 -0.23
C GLU A 242 -14.01 -9.29 1.00
N SER A 243 -14.77 -10.24 1.56
CA SER A 243 -15.47 -9.99 2.82
C SER A 243 -14.52 -9.75 3.99
N LEU A 244 -13.38 -10.46 4.06
CA LEU A 244 -12.36 -10.22 5.09
C LEU A 244 -11.68 -8.86 4.91
N LYS A 245 -11.35 -8.49 3.68
CA LYS A 245 -10.74 -7.19 3.37
C LYS A 245 -11.65 -6.04 3.78
N LYS A 246 -12.94 -6.15 3.43
CA LYS A 246 -13.95 -5.17 3.83
C LYS A 246 -14.03 -5.06 5.35
N PHE A 247 -14.14 -6.21 6.03
CA PHE A 247 -14.12 -6.26 7.49
C PHE A 247 -12.90 -5.52 8.05
N LEU A 248 -11.68 -5.89 7.65
CA LEU A 248 -10.46 -5.26 8.15
C LEU A 248 -10.42 -3.75 7.90
N SER A 249 -10.88 -3.31 6.73
CA SER A 249 -10.88 -1.90 6.34
C SER A 249 -11.85 -1.03 7.16
N ASP A 250 -12.91 -1.63 7.71
CA ASP A 250 -13.96 -0.96 8.49
C ASP A 250 -13.63 -0.88 10.00
N HIS A 251 -12.52 -1.46 10.47
CA HIS A 251 -12.13 -1.47 11.89
C HIS A 251 -11.01 -0.48 12.21
N ASN A 252 -10.94 -0.05 13.47
CA ASN A 252 -9.95 0.93 14.00
C ASN A 252 -8.55 0.32 14.24
N ILE A 253 -8.06 -0.48 13.30
CA ILE A 253 -6.79 -1.20 13.37
C ILE A 253 -5.95 -0.95 12.11
N ALA A 254 -4.67 -1.27 12.15
CA ALA A 254 -3.90 -1.57 10.96
C ALA A 254 -3.75 -3.08 10.85
N TYR A 255 -3.82 -3.57 9.61
CA TYR A 255 -3.54 -4.97 9.29
C TYR A 255 -2.33 -5.05 8.37
N ILE A 256 -1.79 -6.24 8.17
CA ILE A 256 -0.58 -6.42 7.36
C ILE A 256 -0.91 -7.34 6.19
N GLU A 257 -0.54 -6.94 4.98
CA GLU A 257 -0.61 -7.78 3.77
C GLU A 257 0.79 -8.17 3.30
N TYR A 258 0.95 -9.40 2.84
CA TYR A 258 2.15 -9.83 2.11
C TYR A 258 2.12 -9.36 0.66
N GLU A 259 3.25 -9.45 -0.03
CA GLU A 259 3.34 -9.07 -1.46
C GLU A 259 2.43 -9.91 -2.37
N ASP A 260 2.13 -11.15 -1.98
CA ASP A 260 1.18 -12.02 -2.69
C ASP A 260 -0.29 -11.71 -2.40
N GLY A 261 -0.55 -10.66 -1.61
CA GLY A 261 -1.88 -10.18 -1.26
C GLY A 261 -2.55 -10.92 -0.10
N ARG A 262 -1.86 -11.89 0.53
CA ARG A 262 -2.37 -12.59 1.70
C ARG A 262 -2.32 -11.74 2.96
N PHE A 263 -3.30 -11.92 3.84
CA PHE A 263 -3.27 -11.30 5.16
C PHE A 263 -2.25 -11.98 6.09
N ALA A 264 -1.46 -11.19 6.81
CA ALA A 264 -0.72 -11.69 7.94
C ALA A 264 -1.66 -11.91 9.13
N HIS A 265 -1.30 -12.85 10.00
CA HIS A 265 -2.09 -13.23 11.17
C HIS A 265 -1.90 -12.26 12.37
N VAL A 266 -1.59 -11.00 12.08
CA VAL A 266 -1.21 -9.97 13.04
C VAL A 266 -1.99 -8.70 12.75
N LEU A 267 -2.63 -8.16 13.78
CA LEU A 267 -3.35 -6.89 13.77
C LEU A 267 -2.65 -5.92 14.71
N ILE A 268 -2.65 -4.64 14.35
CA ILE A 268 -2.05 -3.56 15.13
C ILE A 268 -3.17 -2.60 15.53
N GLY A 269 -3.50 -2.51 16.81
CA GLY A 269 -4.47 -1.56 17.34
C GLY A 269 -3.83 -0.39 18.08
N LEU A 270 -4.60 0.66 18.31
CA LEU A 270 -4.17 1.84 19.07
C LEU A 270 -3.93 1.53 20.54
N ASP A 271 -4.68 0.57 21.08
CA ASP A 271 -4.50 0.01 22.42
C ASP A 271 -4.76 -1.51 22.44
N SER A 272 -4.56 -2.12 23.61
CA SER A 272 -4.68 -3.57 23.80
C SER A 272 -6.12 -4.08 23.65
N ASN A 273 -7.10 -3.25 24.01
CA ASN A 273 -8.51 -3.61 23.91
C ASN A 273 -8.97 -3.59 22.45
N CYS A 274 -8.66 -2.51 21.73
CA CYS A 274 -8.95 -2.36 20.30
C CYS A 274 -8.33 -3.51 19.48
N ALA A 275 -7.03 -3.80 19.69
CA ALA A 275 -6.38 -4.90 18.97
C ALA A 275 -7.03 -6.25 19.28
N ARG A 276 -7.34 -6.54 20.55
CA ARG A 276 -7.93 -7.80 20.99
C ARG A 276 -9.34 -7.98 20.43
N LEU A 277 -10.21 -6.97 20.56
CA LEU A 277 -11.59 -7.02 20.06
C LEU A 277 -11.61 -7.26 18.55
N ALA A 278 -10.80 -6.55 17.78
CA ALA A 278 -10.72 -6.76 16.33
C ALA A 278 -10.25 -8.19 15.97
N ALA A 279 -9.37 -8.80 16.76
CA ALA A 279 -8.95 -10.18 16.54
C ALA A 279 -10.04 -11.21 16.90
N GLU A 280 -10.82 -10.96 17.95
CA GLU A 280 -11.99 -11.76 18.34
C GLU A 280 -13.07 -11.70 17.26
N GLU A 281 -13.45 -10.51 16.83
CA GLU A 281 -14.45 -10.30 15.77
C GLU A 281 -13.98 -10.85 14.42
N LEU A 282 -12.68 -10.72 14.07
CA LEU A 282 -12.13 -11.34 12.86
C LEU A 282 -12.17 -12.88 12.94
N THR A 283 -11.98 -13.46 14.12
CA THR A 283 -12.09 -14.91 14.35
C THR A 283 -13.51 -15.37 14.10
N GLU A 284 -14.50 -14.67 14.65
CA GLU A 284 -15.92 -14.93 14.39
C GLU A 284 -16.24 -14.80 12.89
N LYS A 285 -15.72 -13.75 12.23
CA LYS A 285 -15.92 -13.55 10.80
C LYS A 285 -15.35 -14.69 9.96
N CYS A 286 -14.16 -15.18 10.31
CA CYS A 286 -13.58 -16.35 9.65
C CYS A 286 -14.47 -17.59 9.81
N MET A 287 -15.04 -17.80 11.00
CA MET A 287 -15.95 -18.91 11.26
C MET A 287 -17.25 -18.80 10.47
N GLU A 288 -17.82 -17.60 10.33
CA GLU A 288 -18.99 -17.36 9.47
C GLU A 288 -18.70 -17.73 8.01
N ILE A 289 -17.54 -17.33 7.49
CA ILE A 289 -17.13 -17.62 6.12
C ILE A 289 -16.97 -19.14 5.91
N LEU A 290 -16.31 -19.83 6.85
CA LEU A 290 -16.09 -21.27 6.74
C LEU A 290 -17.40 -22.07 6.80
N LYS A 291 -18.37 -21.65 7.62
CA LYS A 291 -19.70 -22.28 7.69
C LYS A 291 -20.49 -22.21 6.38
N LYS A 292 -20.15 -21.32 5.44
CA LYS A 292 -20.78 -21.29 4.11
C LYS A 292 -20.43 -22.51 3.25
N LYS A 293 -19.28 -23.14 3.50
CA LYS A 293 -18.75 -24.25 2.69
C LYS A 293 -18.59 -25.55 3.46
N TYR A 294 -18.17 -25.47 4.72
CA TYR A 294 -17.86 -26.61 5.55
C TYR A 294 -18.95 -26.83 6.60
N GLU A 295 -19.20 -28.09 6.94
CA GLU A 295 -19.79 -28.43 8.23
C GLU A 295 -18.70 -28.20 9.29
N VAL A 296 -18.97 -27.32 10.27
CA VAL A 296 -17.97 -26.84 11.23
C VAL A 296 -18.32 -27.33 12.63
N GLU A 297 -17.45 -28.16 13.19
CA GLU A 297 -17.56 -28.66 14.58
C GLU A 297 -16.48 -28.01 15.45
N ILE A 298 -16.86 -27.53 16.64
CA ILE A 298 -15.92 -26.90 17.58
C ILE A 298 -15.79 -27.78 18.82
N ASN A 299 -14.59 -28.27 19.09
CA ASN A 299 -14.30 -29.18 20.20
C ASN A 299 -13.05 -28.72 20.97
N LYS A 300 -13.20 -28.33 22.24
CA LYS A 300 -12.09 -28.03 23.18
C LYS A 300 -10.90 -27.28 22.55
N GLY A 301 -11.17 -26.12 21.93
CA GLY A 301 -10.12 -25.31 21.30
C GLY A 301 -9.64 -25.81 19.93
N THR A 302 -10.37 -26.73 19.29
CA THR A 302 -10.14 -27.14 17.90
C THR A 302 -11.39 -26.90 17.07
N VAL A 303 -11.19 -26.49 15.82
CA VAL A 303 -12.22 -26.36 14.79
C VAL A 303 -11.98 -27.47 13.77
N GLN A 304 -12.96 -28.33 13.58
CA GLN A 304 -12.95 -29.36 12.57
C GLN A 304 -13.86 -28.93 11.42
N LEU A 305 -13.27 -28.79 10.24
CA LEU A 305 -13.95 -28.50 8.99
C LEU A 305 -14.21 -29.82 8.25
N ILE A 306 -15.46 -30.08 7.93
CA ILE A 306 -15.90 -31.29 7.24
C ILE A 306 -16.45 -30.87 5.88
N GLU A 307 -15.80 -31.33 4.81
CA GLU A 307 -16.24 -31.13 3.43
C GLU A 307 -16.73 -32.46 2.86
N ARG A 308 -17.95 -32.46 2.33
CA ARG A 308 -18.48 -33.60 1.59
C ARG A 308 -18.37 -33.29 0.10
N LYS A 309 -17.46 -33.96 -0.58
CA LYS A 309 -17.21 -33.76 -2.02
C LYS A 309 -17.69 -34.98 -2.79
N PHE A 310 -18.51 -34.77 -3.82
CA PHE A 310 -18.87 -35.84 -4.74
C PHE A 310 -17.60 -36.35 -5.45
N SER A 311 -17.39 -37.67 -5.46
CA SER A 311 -16.24 -38.34 -6.09
C SER A 311 -16.68 -39.03 -7.39
N PRO A 312 -16.33 -38.45 -8.56
CA PRO A 312 -16.65 -39.06 -9.85
C PRO A 312 -16.03 -40.45 -10.01
N GLU A 313 -14.86 -40.67 -9.42
CA GLU A 313 -14.16 -41.96 -9.44
C GLU A 313 -14.92 -43.02 -8.66
N ARG A 314 -15.42 -42.69 -7.46
CA ARG A 314 -16.29 -43.60 -6.68
C ARG A 314 -17.58 -43.89 -7.44
N ALA A 315 -18.22 -42.89 -8.02
CA ALA A 315 -19.41 -43.09 -8.84
C ALA A 315 -19.14 -44.04 -10.02
N LYS A 316 -18.04 -43.83 -10.75
CA LYS A 316 -17.64 -44.67 -11.89
C LYS A 316 -17.33 -46.11 -11.46
N SER A 317 -16.69 -46.30 -10.31
CA SER A 317 -16.41 -47.63 -9.74
C SER A 317 -17.68 -48.42 -9.41
N LEU A 318 -18.79 -47.72 -9.17
CA LEU A 318 -20.12 -48.29 -8.93
C LEU A 318 -20.98 -48.36 -10.21
N GLY A 319 -20.37 -48.16 -11.39
CA GLY A 319 -21.06 -48.23 -12.68
C GLY A 319 -21.82 -46.97 -13.08
N ILE A 320 -21.62 -45.84 -12.39
CA ILE A 320 -22.34 -44.59 -12.65
C ILE A 320 -21.44 -43.59 -13.36
N THR A 321 -21.78 -43.27 -14.61
CA THR A 321 -21.13 -42.22 -15.40
C THR A 321 -21.95 -40.92 -15.39
N GLU A 322 -21.39 -39.81 -15.87
CA GLU A 322 -22.11 -38.54 -16.01
C GLU A 322 -23.44 -38.73 -16.77
N GLY A 323 -24.52 -38.19 -16.20
CA GLY A 323 -25.89 -38.41 -16.68
C GLY A 323 -26.95 -38.20 -15.58
N PRO A 324 -28.22 -38.56 -15.84
CA PRO A 324 -29.33 -38.29 -14.91
C PRO A 324 -29.17 -38.94 -13.53
N LEU A 325 -28.63 -40.17 -13.48
CA LEU A 325 -28.40 -40.90 -12.22
C LEU A 325 -27.26 -40.27 -11.39
N TYR A 326 -26.21 -39.80 -12.07
CA TYR A 326 -25.13 -39.04 -11.46
C TYR A 326 -25.64 -37.73 -10.86
N GLY A 327 -26.44 -36.97 -11.60
CA GLY A 327 -27.07 -35.75 -11.13
C GLY A 327 -27.99 -35.98 -9.91
N ARG A 328 -28.72 -37.09 -9.88
CA ARG A 328 -29.55 -37.46 -8.72
C ARG A 328 -28.71 -37.75 -7.48
N LEU A 329 -27.62 -38.50 -7.61
CA LEU A 329 -26.71 -38.75 -6.49
C LEU A 329 -26.01 -37.47 -6.02
N ALA A 330 -25.60 -36.60 -6.95
CA ALA A 330 -25.02 -35.29 -6.65
C ALA A 330 -26.00 -34.33 -5.95
N GLN A 331 -27.31 -34.59 -6.07
CA GLN A 331 -28.37 -33.88 -5.34
C GLN A 331 -28.75 -34.57 -4.02
N GLY A 332 -28.00 -35.58 -3.58
CA GLY A 332 -28.27 -36.30 -2.34
C GLY A 332 -29.44 -37.29 -2.42
N LYS A 333 -29.83 -37.73 -3.63
CA LYS A 333 -30.90 -38.73 -3.82
C LYS A 333 -30.30 -40.07 -4.20
N SER A 334 -30.70 -41.14 -3.51
CA SER A 334 -30.32 -42.50 -3.88
C SER A 334 -30.85 -42.88 -5.27
N VAL A 335 -30.11 -43.75 -5.95
CA VAL A 335 -30.44 -44.29 -7.27
C VAL A 335 -30.30 -45.80 -7.29
N THR A 336 -30.99 -46.46 -8.20
CA THR A 336 -30.90 -47.91 -8.38
C THR A 336 -30.20 -48.21 -9.71
N VAL A 337 -29.13 -49.00 -9.67
CA VAL A 337 -28.37 -49.45 -10.84
C VAL A 337 -28.21 -50.96 -10.72
N ASP A 338 -28.60 -51.70 -11.76
CA ASP A 338 -28.51 -53.17 -11.82
C ASP A 338 -29.09 -53.89 -10.59
N GLY A 339 -30.24 -53.40 -10.09
CA GLY A 339 -30.92 -53.96 -8.92
C GLY A 339 -30.30 -53.62 -7.55
N LYS A 340 -29.20 -52.85 -7.51
CA LYS A 340 -28.57 -52.36 -6.27
C LYS A 340 -28.90 -50.90 -6.03
N THR A 341 -29.29 -50.58 -4.79
CA THR A 341 -29.48 -49.19 -4.34
C THR A 341 -28.13 -48.58 -3.98
N ILE A 342 -27.75 -47.52 -4.68
CA ILE A 342 -26.57 -46.72 -4.41
C ILE A 342 -27.00 -45.47 -3.66
N ASN A 343 -26.49 -45.30 -2.45
CA ASN A 343 -26.75 -44.13 -1.61
C ASN A 343 -25.71 -43.03 -1.88
N PRO A 344 -26.08 -41.75 -1.72
CA PRO A 344 -25.15 -40.63 -1.86
C PRO A 344 -23.86 -40.82 -1.03
N GLU A 345 -23.98 -41.29 0.21
CA GLU A 345 -22.84 -41.60 1.12
C GLU A 345 -21.73 -42.43 0.44
N MET A 346 -22.08 -43.32 -0.51
CA MET A 346 -21.16 -44.23 -1.18
C MET A 346 -20.30 -43.56 -2.26
N VAL A 347 -20.75 -42.41 -2.78
CA VAL A 347 -20.08 -41.68 -3.87
C VAL A 347 -19.54 -40.32 -3.43
N TYR A 348 -19.69 -39.96 -2.16
CA TYR A 348 -19.06 -38.77 -1.58
C TYR A 348 -17.80 -39.16 -0.80
N GLU A 349 -16.80 -38.28 -0.86
CA GLU A 349 -15.63 -38.29 -0.01
C GLU A 349 -15.81 -37.27 1.11
N ILE A 350 -15.50 -37.70 2.33
CA ILE A 350 -15.52 -36.84 3.51
C ILE A 350 -14.09 -36.41 3.79
N ASN A 351 -13.78 -35.16 3.50
CA ASN A 351 -12.50 -34.55 3.85
C ASN A 351 -12.64 -33.85 5.20
N LYS A 352 -11.78 -34.18 6.14
CA LYS A 352 -11.74 -33.57 7.47
C LYS A 352 -10.44 -32.78 7.62
N LYS A 353 -10.56 -31.53 8.05
CA LYS A 353 -9.44 -30.66 8.36
C LYS A 353 -9.57 -30.13 9.77
N ILE A 354 -8.53 -30.27 10.59
CA ILE A 354 -8.53 -29.83 11.98
C ILE A 354 -7.64 -28.59 12.11
N ILE A 355 -8.16 -27.55 12.73
CA ILE A 355 -7.48 -26.30 13.06
C ILE A 355 -7.45 -26.17 14.59
N LYS A 356 -6.26 -26.09 15.20
CA LYS A 356 -6.13 -25.81 16.63
C LYS A 356 -6.20 -24.30 16.84
N LEU A 357 -7.08 -23.82 17.73
CA LEU A 357 -7.28 -22.39 18.02
C LEU A 357 -6.30 -21.87 19.08
N SER A 358 -5.72 -22.72 19.93
CA SER A 358 -4.72 -22.32 20.91
C SER A 358 -3.37 -22.06 20.26
N GLN A 359 -2.69 -20.99 20.70
CA GLN A 359 -1.27 -20.77 20.48
C GLN A 359 -0.51 -21.35 21.68
N ASP A 360 -0.35 -22.67 21.73
CA ASP A 360 0.73 -23.30 22.49
C ASP A 360 1.82 -23.75 21.50
#